data_AF-A0A9D1T0Q0-F1
#
_entry.id   AF-A0A9D1T0Q0-F1
#
_cell.length_a   1.000
_cell.length_b   1.000
_cell.length_c   1.000
_cell.angle_alpha   90.00
_cell.angle_beta   90.00
_cell.angle_gamma   90.00
#
_symmetry.space_group_name_H-M   'P 1'
#
loop_
_entity.id
_entity.type
_entity.pdbx_description
1 polymer ?
#
loop_
_entity_poly.entity_id
_entity_poly.type
_entity_poly.pdbx_seq_one_letter_code
_entity_poly.pdbx_strand_id
1 'polypeptide(L)'
;MNLWQNFEIDQTKWINNGISFRYEKGIDEELKSKFILFAKWLRRTYVFPVHINVYVKNCVKVKLWSGAMAYGSFRWFEDRAPYIRIPAKIDSQLYETFSREELYEQLLSSLVHELSHYYQWFLGLEQDNATSERQANYFRYRIIDQYYNIGIMSAADTAAHRRGESFVLKGDRADRF
;
A
#
# COMPACT_ATOMS: atom_id res chain seq x y z
N MET A 1 -12.43 -13.99 -1.83
CA MET A 1 -12.78 -12.80 -1.02
C MET A 1 -11.73 -11.73 -1.30
N ASN A 2 -12.12 -10.51 -1.67
CA ASN A 2 -11.16 -9.42 -1.86
C ASN A 2 -10.90 -8.77 -0.49
N LEU A 3 -9.70 -8.94 0.08
CA LEU A 3 -9.37 -8.43 1.42
C LEU A 3 -9.43 -6.89 1.48
N TRP A 4 -9.30 -6.20 0.34
CA TRP A 4 -9.24 -4.74 0.27
C TRP A 4 -10.57 -4.13 -0.20
N GLN A 5 -11.61 -4.93 -0.49
CA GLN A 5 -12.89 -4.47 -1.04
C GLN A 5 -14.08 -5.25 -0.42
N ASN A 6 -15.27 -4.64 -0.42
CA ASN A 6 -16.54 -5.24 0.03
C ASN A 6 -16.69 -5.39 1.56
N PHE A 7 -16.79 -4.26 2.27
CA PHE A 7 -17.23 -4.24 3.67
C PHE A 7 -18.59 -3.55 3.78
N GLU A 8 -19.52 -4.17 4.50
CA GLU A 8 -20.65 -3.43 5.06
C GLU A 8 -20.12 -2.58 6.20
N ILE A 9 -20.07 -1.27 6.00
CA ILE A 9 -19.61 -0.32 7.00
C ILE A 9 -20.78 -0.04 7.94
N ASP A 10 -20.71 -0.55 9.17
CA ASP A 10 -21.56 -0.06 10.26
C ASP A 10 -21.12 1.38 10.60
N GLN A 11 -21.83 2.35 10.02
CA GLN A 11 -21.54 3.79 10.16
C GLN A 11 -21.69 4.28 11.60
N THR A 12 -22.26 3.48 12.51
CA THR A 12 -22.50 3.88 13.90
C THR A 12 -21.33 3.62 14.84
N LYS A 13 -20.30 2.85 14.42
CA LYS A 13 -19.25 2.38 15.34
C LYS A 13 -17.88 3.05 15.23
N TRP A 14 -17.55 3.77 14.15
CA TRP A 14 -16.18 4.28 13.96
C TRP A 14 -16.16 5.64 13.25
N ILE A 15 -16.15 6.72 14.04
CA ILE A 15 -16.29 8.11 13.61
C ILE A 15 -14.97 8.71 13.04
N ASN A 16 -13.87 7.94 13.02
CA ASN A 16 -12.58 8.40 12.50
C ASN A 16 -12.02 7.37 11.49
N ASN A 17 -12.21 7.66 10.20
CA ASN A 17 -11.78 6.82 9.08
C ASN A 17 -10.56 7.44 8.37
N GLY A 18 -9.84 6.62 7.60
CA GLY A 18 -8.74 7.09 6.75
C GLY A 18 -7.35 6.60 7.15
N ILE A 19 -6.36 7.11 6.42
CA ILE A 19 -4.94 6.81 6.61
C ILE A 19 -4.15 8.11 6.73
N SER A 20 -3.26 8.21 7.71
CA SER A 20 -2.39 9.38 7.91
C SER A 20 -0.93 8.97 7.97
N PHE A 21 -0.05 9.80 7.41
CA PHE A 21 1.40 9.57 7.42
C PHE A 21 2.08 10.56 8.35
N ARG A 22 3.01 10.06 9.17
CA ARG A 22 3.84 10.83 10.08
C ARG A 22 5.30 10.52 9.79
N TYR A 23 6.05 11.51 9.36
CA TYR A 23 7.43 11.35 8.92
C TYR A 23 8.41 11.77 10.01
N GLU A 24 9.45 10.97 10.24
CA GLU A 24 10.58 11.42 11.03
C GLU A 24 11.41 12.49 10.30
N LYS A 25 12.30 13.14 11.04
CA LYS A 25 13.24 14.09 10.45
C LYS A 25 14.27 13.35 9.59
N GLY A 26 14.67 13.96 8.48
CA GLY A 26 15.73 13.43 7.60
C GLY A 26 15.29 12.31 6.64
N ILE A 27 13.99 12.12 6.42
CA ILE A 27 13.47 11.25 5.36
C ILE A 27 13.64 11.99 4.02
N ASP A 28 14.09 11.27 3.00
CA ASP A 28 14.24 11.78 1.63
C ASP A 28 12.93 12.38 1.07
N GLU A 29 13.02 13.56 0.45
CA GLU A 29 11.85 14.34 -0.01
C GLU A 29 11.18 13.72 -1.24
N GLU A 30 11.95 13.03 -2.10
CA GLU A 30 11.42 12.31 -3.25
C GLU A 30 10.58 11.11 -2.77
N LEU A 31 11.11 10.33 -1.83
CA LEU A 31 10.40 9.23 -1.19
C LEU A 31 9.15 9.71 -0.43
N LYS A 32 9.22 10.82 0.30
CA LYS A 32 8.02 11.43 0.92
C LYS A 32 6.95 11.73 -0.13
N SER A 33 7.35 12.31 -1.26
CA SER A 33 6.43 12.63 -2.36
C SER A 33 5.76 11.37 -2.92
N LYS A 34 6.51 10.27 -3.08
CA LYS A 34 5.97 8.95 -3.47
C LYS A 34 4.94 8.44 -2.46
N PHE A 35 5.25 8.46 -1.17
CA PHE A 35 4.28 8.09 -0.13
C PHE A 35 3.02 8.97 -0.14
N ILE A 36 3.16 10.28 -0.37
CA ILE A 36 2.02 11.20 -0.46
C ILE A 36 1.13 10.87 -1.65
N LEU A 37 1.71 10.63 -2.83
CA LEU A 37 0.97 10.24 -4.03
C LEU A 37 0.26 8.90 -3.83
N PHE A 38 0.97 7.92 -3.26
CA PHE A 38 0.41 6.62 -2.94
C PHE A 38 -0.73 6.72 -1.93
N ALA A 39 -0.57 7.52 -0.87
CA ALA A 39 -1.62 7.77 0.11
C ALA A 39 -2.87 8.41 -0.50
N LYS A 40 -2.70 9.36 -1.43
CA LYS A 40 -3.82 9.97 -2.17
C LYS A 40 -4.56 8.93 -3.01
N TRP A 41 -3.82 8.06 -3.70
CA TRP A 41 -4.41 6.97 -4.47
C TRP A 41 -5.16 5.98 -3.56
N LEU A 42 -4.53 5.52 -2.48
CA LEU A 42 -5.14 4.61 -1.50
C LEU A 42 -6.48 5.14 -0.99
N ARG A 43 -6.56 6.42 -0.60
CA ARG A 43 -7.81 7.04 -0.09
C ARG A 43 -8.91 7.16 -1.15
N ARG A 44 -8.57 7.16 -2.44
CA ARG A 44 -9.55 7.19 -3.54
C ARG A 44 -10.02 5.78 -3.91
N THR A 45 -9.15 4.79 -3.74
CA THR A 45 -9.38 3.41 -4.20
C THR A 45 -9.98 2.52 -3.12
N TYR A 46 -9.66 2.75 -1.84
CA TYR A 46 -10.06 1.89 -0.74
C TYR A 46 -10.63 2.68 0.44
N VAL A 47 -11.49 2.01 1.20
CA VAL A 47 -12.03 2.52 2.46
C VAL A 47 -11.14 2.07 3.60
N PHE A 48 -10.86 2.98 4.55
CA PHE A 48 -10.16 2.69 5.80
C PHE A 48 -11.13 2.86 6.96
N PRO A 49 -11.89 1.81 7.37
CA PRO A 49 -12.96 1.95 8.35
C PRO A 49 -12.48 2.41 9.73
N VAL A 50 -11.27 2.01 10.12
CA VAL A 50 -10.60 2.49 11.33
C VAL A 50 -9.40 3.33 10.92
N HIS A 51 -9.28 4.54 11.46
CA HIS A 51 -8.14 5.40 11.19
C HIS A 51 -6.83 4.70 11.52
N ILE A 52 -5.90 4.66 10.56
CA ILE A 52 -4.59 4.06 10.72
C ILE A 52 -3.48 5.10 10.55
N ASN A 53 -2.55 5.13 11.51
CA ASN A 53 -1.36 5.98 11.45
C ASN A 53 -0.17 5.21 10.87
N VAL A 54 0.43 5.71 9.80
CA VAL A 54 1.68 5.20 9.23
C VAL A 54 2.83 6.09 9.70
N TYR A 55 3.72 5.55 10.52
CA TYR A 55 4.95 6.20 10.96
C TYR A 55 6.09 5.81 10.02
N VAL A 56 6.58 6.77 9.25
CA VAL A 56 7.70 6.62 8.33
C VAL A 56 8.99 6.94 9.08
N LYS A 57 9.78 5.91 9.35
CA LYS A 57 10.92 5.93 10.28
C LYS A 57 12.24 6.10 9.53
N ASN A 58 13.15 6.92 10.06
CA ASN A 58 14.47 7.17 9.50
C ASN A 58 15.45 6.05 9.92
N CYS A 59 15.17 4.83 9.49
CA CYS A 59 15.97 3.65 9.74
C CYS A 59 15.83 2.65 8.57
N VAL A 60 16.73 1.68 8.49
CA VAL A 60 16.71 0.62 7.45
C VAL A 60 15.71 -0.48 7.79
N LYS A 61 15.57 -0.80 9.08
CA LYS A 61 14.62 -1.76 9.62
C LYS A 61 14.01 -1.21 10.90
N VAL A 62 12.77 -1.56 11.19
CA VAL A 62 12.09 -1.23 12.45
C VAL A 62 12.26 -2.36 13.45
N LYS A 63 12.44 -2.03 14.73
CA LYS A 63 12.51 -3.01 15.82
C LYS A 63 11.09 -3.43 16.23
N LEU A 64 10.81 -4.73 16.14
CA LEU A 64 9.60 -5.36 16.63
C LEU A 64 9.62 -5.48 18.16
N TRP A 65 8.46 -5.74 18.76
CA TRP A 65 8.36 -5.95 20.22
C TRP A 65 9.16 -7.17 20.70
N SER A 66 9.25 -8.21 19.86
CA SER A 66 10.11 -9.38 20.10
C SER A 66 11.61 -9.05 20.10
N GLY A 67 12.00 -7.85 19.71
CA GLY A 67 13.39 -7.44 19.52
C GLY A 67 13.93 -7.70 18.12
N ALA A 68 13.21 -8.45 17.28
CA ALA A 68 13.60 -8.71 15.89
C ALA A 68 13.53 -7.44 15.02
N MET A 69 14.27 -7.43 13.92
CA MET A 69 14.31 -6.31 12.95
C MET A 69 13.52 -6.68 11.69
N ALA A 70 12.62 -5.80 11.25
CA ALA A 70 11.73 -6.04 10.11
C ALA A 70 11.65 -4.84 9.14
N TYR A 71 11.18 -5.11 7.92
CA TYR A 71 10.94 -4.09 6.88
C TYR A 71 9.56 -3.41 6.97
N GLY A 72 8.81 -3.72 8.02
CA GLY A 72 7.52 -3.14 8.34
C GLY A 72 7.03 -3.67 9.68
N SER A 73 6.00 -3.05 10.23
CA SER A 73 5.21 -3.64 11.32
C SER A 73 3.85 -2.99 11.42
N PHE A 74 2.79 -3.78 11.36
CA PHE A 74 1.44 -3.44 11.77
C PHE A 74 1.21 -3.76 13.25
N ARG A 75 0.44 -2.91 13.93
CA ARG A 75 0.00 -3.16 15.31
C ARG A 75 -1.35 -2.52 15.59
N TRP A 76 -2.17 -3.23 16.36
CA TRP A 76 -3.46 -2.78 16.86
C TRP A 76 -3.51 -2.84 18.39
N PHE A 77 -4.49 -2.15 18.97
CA PHE A 77 -4.75 -2.07 20.40
C PHE A 77 -6.26 -1.95 20.62
N GLU A 78 -6.73 -2.29 21.81
CA GLU A 78 -8.14 -2.13 22.18
C GLU A 78 -8.50 -0.67 22.48
N ASP A 79 -7.54 0.12 23.00
CA ASP A 79 -7.76 1.45 23.57
C ASP A 79 -7.28 2.62 22.70
N ARG A 80 -6.70 2.34 21.52
CA ARG A 80 -6.16 3.36 20.62
C ARG A 80 -6.12 2.91 19.16
N ALA A 81 -6.00 3.89 18.27
CA ALA A 81 -5.90 3.66 16.83
C ALA A 81 -4.72 2.73 16.46
N PRO A 82 -4.92 1.80 15.52
CA PRO A 82 -3.84 0.98 15.00
C PRO A 82 -2.80 1.84 14.29
N TYR A 83 -1.60 1.29 14.16
CA TYR A 83 -0.53 1.94 13.44
C TYR A 83 0.34 0.96 12.66
N ILE A 84 1.01 1.51 11.65
CA ILE A 84 2.08 0.87 10.91
C ILE A 84 3.36 1.65 11.14
N ARG A 85 4.51 0.96 11.19
CA ARG A 85 5.84 1.57 11.10
C ARG A 85 6.53 1.04 9.85
N ILE A 86 7.01 1.93 8.98
CA ILE A 86 7.76 1.59 7.77
C ILE A 86 9.13 2.26 7.83
N PRO A 87 10.24 1.52 7.65
CA PRO A 87 11.56 2.11 7.46
C PRO A 87 11.61 2.86 6.13
N ALA A 88 12.32 3.99 6.08
CA ALA A 88 12.47 4.80 4.88
C ALA A 88 13.92 5.00 4.46
N LYS A 89 14.88 4.54 5.28
CA LYS A 89 16.29 4.55 4.90
C LYS A 89 16.55 3.31 4.07
N ILE A 90 17.11 3.51 2.89
CA ILE A 90 17.55 2.41 2.03
C ILE A 90 18.98 2.05 2.43
N ASP A 91 19.26 0.75 2.51
CA ASP A 91 20.63 0.27 2.67
C ASP A 91 21.45 0.63 1.43
N SER A 92 22.59 1.31 1.62
CA SER A 92 23.39 1.82 0.50
C SER A 92 23.84 0.72 -0.46
N GLN A 93 24.02 -0.52 0.03
CA GLN A 93 24.41 -1.66 -0.80
C GLN A 93 23.34 -2.03 -1.83
N LEU A 94 22.06 -1.75 -1.55
CA LEU A 94 20.97 -2.10 -2.45
C LEU A 94 21.00 -1.27 -3.75
N TYR A 95 21.63 -0.09 -3.75
CA TYR A 95 21.81 0.72 -4.95
C TYR A 95 22.80 0.10 -5.96
N GLU A 96 23.58 -0.91 -5.55
CA GLU A 96 24.46 -1.66 -6.47
C GLU A 96 23.66 -2.60 -7.38
N THR A 97 22.44 -2.97 -6.97
CA THR A 97 21.60 -3.97 -7.66
C THR A 97 20.31 -3.38 -8.21
N PHE A 98 19.72 -2.41 -7.52
CA PHE A 98 18.40 -1.87 -7.87
C PHE A 98 18.46 -0.37 -8.14
N SER A 99 17.66 0.07 -9.09
CA SER A 99 17.40 1.49 -9.29
C SER A 99 16.66 2.08 -8.09
N ARG A 100 16.72 3.40 -7.96
CA ARG A 100 16.00 4.13 -6.91
C ARG A 100 14.50 3.91 -6.96
N GLU A 101 13.91 3.86 -8.16
CA GLU A 101 12.45 3.65 -8.30
C GLU A 101 12.05 2.26 -7.82
N GLU A 102 12.81 1.21 -8.18
CA GLU A 102 12.57 -0.15 -7.68
C GLU A 102 12.69 -0.22 -6.15
N LEU A 103 13.60 0.53 -5.55
CA LEU A 103 13.76 0.60 -4.10
C LEU A 103 12.59 1.33 -3.43
N TYR A 104 12.08 2.40 -4.05
CA TYR A 104 10.87 3.07 -3.58
C TYR A 104 9.64 2.18 -3.69
N GLU A 105 9.51 1.44 -4.79
CA GLU A 105 8.46 0.44 -4.97
C GLU A 105 8.53 -0.66 -3.90
N GLN A 106 9.73 -1.13 -3.53
CA GLN A 106 9.90 -2.09 -2.43
C GLN A 106 9.42 -1.54 -1.07
N LEU A 107 9.66 -0.26 -0.78
CA LEU A 107 9.15 0.39 0.43
C LEU A 107 7.62 0.54 0.42
N LEU A 108 7.03 0.92 -0.72
CA LEU A 108 5.58 0.94 -0.89
C LEU A 108 4.98 -0.46 -0.78
N SER A 109 5.65 -1.47 -1.34
CA SER A 109 5.26 -2.88 -1.23
C SER A 109 5.25 -3.33 0.23
N SER A 110 6.24 -2.94 1.01
CA SER A 110 6.29 -3.23 2.45
C SER A 110 5.10 -2.60 3.17
N LEU A 111 4.74 -1.36 2.83
CA LEU A 111 3.53 -0.73 3.36
C LEU A 111 2.24 -1.48 3.01
N VAL A 112 2.09 -1.96 1.77
CA VAL A 112 0.92 -2.74 1.35
C VAL A 112 0.81 -4.07 2.11
N HIS A 113 1.95 -4.73 2.34
CA HIS A 113 1.99 -5.94 3.15
C HIS A 113 1.42 -5.68 4.55
N GLU A 114 1.89 -4.63 5.23
CA GLU A 114 1.38 -4.25 6.56
C GLU A 114 -0.08 -3.78 6.54
N LEU A 115 -0.51 -3.10 5.48
CA LEU A 115 -1.91 -2.73 5.30
C LEU A 115 -2.81 -3.95 5.08
N SER A 116 -2.29 -5.03 4.51
CA SER A 116 -3.04 -6.29 4.41
C SER A 116 -3.28 -6.89 5.80
N HIS A 117 -2.30 -6.82 6.71
CA HIS A 117 -2.52 -7.18 8.11
C HIS A 117 -3.55 -6.29 8.81
N TYR A 118 -3.59 -5.00 8.48
CA TYR A 118 -4.66 -4.12 8.97
C TYR A 118 -6.05 -4.61 8.56
N TYR A 119 -6.27 -4.98 7.29
CA TYR A 119 -7.57 -5.49 6.86
C TYR A 119 -7.89 -6.87 7.44
N GLN A 120 -6.89 -7.75 7.58
CA GLN A 120 -7.07 -9.05 8.23
C GLN A 120 -7.56 -8.89 9.67
N TRP A 121 -6.93 -7.97 10.42
CA TRP A 121 -7.36 -7.60 11.77
C TRP A 121 -8.77 -7.01 11.78
N PHE A 122 -9.05 -6.03 10.91
CA PHE A 122 -10.35 -5.36 10.84
C PHE A 122 -11.50 -6.35 10.58
N LEU A 123 -11.24 -7.36 9.75
CA LEU A 123 -12.22 -8.38 9.38
C LEU A 123 -12.34 -9.53 10.40
N GLY A 124 -11.55 -9.53 11.47
CA GLY A 124 -11.54 -10.62 12.44
C GLY A 124 -11.15 -11.96 11.83
N LEU A 125 -10.28 -11.97 10.80
CA LEU A 125 -9.88 -13.21 10.15
C LEU A 125 -8.92 -13.98 11.07
N GLU A 126 -9.44 -14.99 11.76
CA GLU A 126 -8.62 -15.97 12.48
C GLU A 126 -7.84 -16.83 11.48
N GLN A 127 -6.55 -16.54 11.34
CA GLN A 127 -5.62 -17.27 10.47
C GLN A 127 -4.35 -17.61 11.24
N ASP A 128 -3.73 -18.73 10.90
CA ASP A 128 -2.35 -18.97 11.34
C ASP A 128 -1.39 -17.95 10.71
N ASN A 129 -0.22 -17.78 11.33
CA ASN A 129 0.78 -16.80 10.88
C ASN A 129 1.19 -17.07 9.42
N ALA A 130 1.37 -18.33 9.01
CA ALA A 130 1.84 -18.65 7.66
C ALA A 130 0.83 -18.28 6.57
N THR A 131 -0.46 -18.47 6.81
CA THR A 131 -1.54 -18.15 5.88
C THR A 131 -1.77 -16.64 5.81
N SER A 132 -1.74 -15.98 6.97
CA SER A 132 -1.78 -14.52 7.07
C SER A 132 -0.66 -13.86 6.25
N GLU A 133 0.58 -14.32 6.42
CA GLU A 133 1.77 -13.84 5.69
C GLU A 133 1.69 -14.12 4.18
N ARG A 134 1.23 -15.32 3.78
CA ARG A 134 1.02 -15.65 2.36
C ARG A 134 -0.02 -14.73 1.72
N GLN A 135 -1.12 -14.47 2.42
CA GLN A 135 -2.16 -13.58 1.94
C GLN A 135 -1.66 -12.13 1.84
N ALA A 136 -0.92 -11.64 2.83
CA ALA A 136 -0.32 -10.30 2.79
C ALA A 136 0.68 -10.16 1.62
N ASN A 137 1.48 -11.20 1.35
CA ASN A 137 2.35 -11.23 0.17
C ASN A 137 1.57 -11.27 -1.15
N TYR A 138 0.47 -12.01 -1.22
CA TYR A 138 -0.39 -12.02 -2.41
C TYR A 138 -0.94 -10.63 -2.72
N PHE A 139 -1.51 -9.94 -1.73
CA PHE A 139 -2.05 -8.59 -1.93
C PHE A 139 -0.97 -7.55 -2.18
N ARG A 140 0.23 -7.69 -1.58
CA ARG A 140 1.39 -6.84 -1.88
C ARG A 140 1.59 -6.66 -3.38
N TYR A 141 1.75 -7.76 -4.11
CA TYR A 141 1.99 -7.71 -5.55
C TYR A 141 0.81 -7.10 -6.32
N ARG A 142 -0.42 -7.51 -5.98
CA ARG A 142 -1.64 -7.09 -6.68
C ARG A 142 -1.92 -5.60 -6.56
N ILE A 143 -1.77 -5.03 -5.37
CA ILE A 143 -2.11 -3.62 -5.09
C ILE A 143 -1.02 -2.69 -5.63
N ILE A 144 0.24 -3.10 -5.57
CA ILE A 144 1.35 -2.35 -6.18
C ILE A 144 1.20 -2.34 -7.70
N ASP A 145 0.96 -3.49 -8.32
CA ASP A 145 0.67 -3.59 -9.74
C ASP A 145 -0.51 -2.69 -10.14
N GLN A 146 -1.59 -2.70 -9.35
CA GLN A 146 -2.75 -1.83 -9.58
C GLN A 146 -2.38 -0.34 -9.51
N TYR A 147 -1.55 0.08 -8.54
CA TYR A 147 -1.13 1.48 -8.42
C TYR A 147 -0.33 1.96 -9.63
N TYR A 148 0.63 1.16 -10.09
CA TYR A 148 1.50 1.53 -11.22
C TYR A 148 0.78 1.37 -12.58
N ASN A 149 -0.05 0.34 -12.76
CA ASN A 149 -0.77 0.11 -14.02
C ASN A 149 -1.94 1.07 -14.26
N ILE A 150 -2.66 1.50 -13.20
CA ILE A 150 -3.64 2.59 -13.33
C ILE A 150 -2.94 3.93 -13.60
N GLY A 151 -1.71 4.11 -13.10
CA GLY A 151 -0.86 5.26 -13.44
C GLY A 151 -0.54 5.36 -14.94
N ILE A 152 -0.30 4.22 -15.60
CA ILE A 152 -0.02 4.14 -17.04
C ILE A 152 -1.26 4.47 -17.88
N MET A 153 -2.47 4.07 -17.48
CA MET A 153 -3.70 4.50 -18.16
C MET A 153 -3.89 6.02 -18.10
N SER A 154 -3.63 6.66 -16.95
CA SER A 154 -3.80 8.12 -16.82
C SER A 154 -2.78 8.93 -17.63
N ALA A 155 -1.55 8.44 -17.78
CA ALA A 155 -0.52 9.10 -18.59
C ALA A 155 -0.77 8.93 -20.09
N ALA A 156 -1.25 7.76 -20.52
CA ALA A 156 -1.64 7.48 -21.90
C ALA A 156 -2.91 8.27 -22.30
N ASP A 157 -3.92 8.35 -21.42
CA ASP A 157 -5.15 9.10 -21.66
C ASP A 157 -4.92 10.62 -21.74
N THR A 158 -3.96 11.14 -20.98
CA THR A 158 -3.58 12.57 -21.05
C THR A 158 -2.87 12.92 -22.36
N ALA A 159 -2.17 11.96 -22.98
CA ALA A 159 -1.51 12.13 -24.27
C ALA A 159 -2.46 11.91 -25.47
N ALA A 160 -3.47 11.05 -25.33
CA ALA A 160 -4.50 10.80 -26.33
C ALA A 160 -5.54 11.93 -26.38
N HIS A 161 -5.95 12.49 -25.22
CA HIS A 161 -6.89 13.60 -25.16
C HIS A 161 -6.34 14.91 -25.76
N ARG A 162 -5.01 15.12 -25.72
CA ARG A 162 -4.36 16.26 -26.42
C ARG A 162 -4.23 16.07 -27.93
N ARG A 163 -4.46 14.87 -28.46
CA ARG A 163 -4.33 14.55 -29.89
C ARG A 163 -5.64 14.30 -30.60
N GLY A 164 -6.79 14.49 -29.96
CA GLY A 164 -8.10 14.49 -30.65
C GLY A 164 -8.40 13.21 -31.44
N GLU A 165 -7.84 12.07 -31.04
CA GLU A 165 -8.07 10.80 -31.72
C GLU A 165 -9.07 9.97 -30.90
N SER A 166 -10.32 9.96 -31.37
CA SER A 166 -11.37 9.04 -30.91
C SER A 166 -11.04 7.63 -31.40
N PHE A 167 -10.74 6.70 -30.49
CA PHE A 167 -10.56 5.30 -30.87
C PHE A 167 -11.92 4.59 -30.96
N VAL A 168 -12.29 4.20 -32.17
CA VAL A 168 -13.43 3.34 -32.49
C VAL A 168 -13.16 1.94 -31.94
N LEU A 169 -14.03 1.46 -31.05
CA LEU A 169 -14.02 0.07 -30.60
C LEU A 169 -14.39 -0.85 -31.78
N LYS A 170 -13.42 -1.62 -32.28
CA LYS A 170 -13.67 -2.69 -33.26
C LYS A 170 -13.77 -4.03 -32.52
N GLY A 171 -15.02 -4.43 -32.32
CA GLY A 171 -15.59 -5.79 -32.39
C GLY A 171 -14.79 -7.01 -31.95
N ASP A 172 -15.44 -7.76 -31.07
CA ASP A 172 -15.38 -9.21 -30.85
C ASP A 172 -14.69 -10.04 -31.95
N ARG A 173 -13.86 -11.00 -31.51
CA ARG A 173 -13.88 -12.39 -32.02
C ARG A 173 -13.12 -13.35 -31.09
N ALA A 174 -13.91 -14.25 -30.49
CA ALA A 174 -13.77 -15.71 -30.46
C ALA A 174 -12.38 -16.37 -30.68
N ASP A 175 -12.12 -17.32 -29.79
CA ASP A 175 -11.37 -18.59 -29.92
C ASP A 175 -9.90 -18.55 -30.37
N ARG A 176 -9.00 -19.13 -29.54
CA ARG A 176 -8.41 -20.48 -29.75
C ARG A 176 -7.13 -20.70 -28.92
N PHE A 177 -7.12 -21.89 -28.30
CA PHE A 177 -6.03 -22.66 -27.64
C PHE A 177 -5.57 -22.21 -26.26
#